data_AF-A0A1I2G5B3-F1
#
_entry.id   AF-A0A1I2G5B3-F1
#
_cell.length_a   1.000
_cell.length_b   1.000
_cell.length_c   1.000
_cell.angle_alpha   90.00
_cell.angle_beta   90.00
_cell.angle_gamma   90.00
#
_symmetry.space_group_name_H-M   'P 1'
#
loop_
_entity.id
_entity.type
_entity.pdbx_description
1 polymer ?
#
loop_
_entity_poly.entity_id
_entity_poly.type
_entity_poly.pdbx_seq_one_letter_code
_entity_poly.pdbx_strand_id
1 'polypeptide(L)'
;MTLLDRLRRLGDDRRWRRQYPDFEPGFRAIHDRARPYTMTSTERMYALYQAVRHVHRAGIPGAFVECGVWKGGSAMVAALTFQELGDRARDLYLYDTYEGMSEPTARDVSYKDQAPLGEWDKIKGTDHKVFCANSLADATASLGSTGYPRERVHFVKGKVEDTIPATLPDAIAILRLDTDWFESTRHELVHLYPRLARGGVLIVDDYGHWRGAREAVDGYFAEHGGAPLLHRIDYTGRIAVKP
;
A
#
# COMPACT_ATOMS: atom_id res chain seq x y z
N MET A 1 -33.43 -8.28 5.62
CA MET A 1 -32.90 -8.00 4.26
C MET A 1 -34.05 -8.16 3.28
N THR A 2 -34.41 -7.08 2.57
CA THR A 2 -35.61 -7.04 1.72
C THR A 2 -35.39 -7.74 0.37
N LEU A 3 -36.47 -8.05 -0.36
CA LEU A 3 -36.38 -8.58 -1.73
C LEU A 3 -35.62 -7.63 -2.67
N LEU A 4 -35.79 -6.33 -2.48
CA LEU A 4 -35.07 -5.27 -3.18
C LEU A 4 -33.57 -5.30 -2.88
N ASP A 5 -33.17 -5.52 -1.62
CA ASP A 5 -31.75 -5.64 -1.24
C ASP A 5 -31.11 -6.88 -1.89
N ARG A 6 -31.85 -8.00 -1.97
CA ARG A 6 -31.37 -9.21 -2.66
C ARG A 6 -31.18 -8.99 -4.15
N LEU A 7 -32.15 -8.39 -4.83
CA LEU A 7 -32.07 -8.11 -6.26
C LEU A 7 -30.94 -7.13 -6.60
N ARG A 8 -30.74 -6.09 -5.78
CA ARG A 8 -29.59 -5.17 -5.90
C ARG A 8 -28.26 -5.89 -5.74
N ARG A 9 -28.11 -6.73 -4.72
CA ARG A 9 -26.89 -7.54 -4.51
C ARG A 9 -26.61 -8.50 -5.67
N LEU A 10 -27.64 -9.14 -6.22
CA LEU A 10 -27.52 -10.03 -7.38
C LEU A 10 -27.11 -9.28 -8.65
N GLY A 11 -27.67 -8.08 -8.88
CA GLY A 11 -27.27 -7.21 -9.99
C GLY A 11 -25.81 -6.76 -9.88
N ASP A 12 -25.39 -6.39 -8.66
CA ASP A 12 -24.01 -5.99 -8.38
C ASP A 12 -23.01 -7.14 -8.55
N ASP A 13 -23.36 -8.35 -8.10
CA ASP A 13 -22.52 -9.55 -8.32
C ASP A 13 -22.32 -9.87 -9.80
N ARG A 14 -23.38 -9.76 -10.60
CA ARG A 14 -23.29 -9.96 -12.06
C ARG A 14 -22.40 -8.93 -12.72
N ARG A 15 -22.47 -7.66 -12.30
CA ARG A 15 -21.61 -6.59 -12.83
C ARG A 15 -20.16 -6.84 -12.44
N TRP A 16 -19.90 -7.17 -11.18
CA TRP A 16 -18.56 -7.48 -10.68
C TRP A 16 -17.90 -8.60 -11.48
N ARG A 17 -18.57 -9.75 -11.63
CA ARG A 17 -18.04 -10.90 -12.38
C ARG A 17 -17.82 -10.62 -13.87
N ARG A 18 -18.56 -9.67 -14.45
CA ARG A 18 -18.33 -9.24 -15.85
C ARG A 18 -17.11 -8.33 -15.96
N GLN A 19 -16.88 -7.49 -14.96
CA GLN A 19 -15.77 -6.55 -14.96
C GLN A 19 -14.46 -7.23 -14.57
N TYR A 20 -14.50 -8.17 -13.62
CA TYR A 20 -13.35 -8.88 -13.09
C TYR A 20 -13.60 -10.41 -13.12
N PRO A 21 -13.61 -11.01 -14.33
CA PRO A 21 -13.93 -12.43 -14.49
C PRO A 21 -12.86 -13.37 -13.93
N ASP A 22 -11.64 -12.88 -13.72
CA ASP A 22 -10.46 -13.60 -13.25
C ASP A 22 -10.21 -13.48 -11.73
N PHE A 23 -10.96 -12.64 -11.02
CA PHE A 23 -10.76 -12.44 -9.58
C PHE A 23 -11.32 -13.62 -8.78
N GLU A 24 -10.57 -14.10 -7.78
CA GLU A 24 -11.03 -15.16 -6.90
C GLU A 24 -12.31 -14.75 -6.15
N PRO A 25 -13.26 -15.68 -5.94
CA PRO A 25 -14.50 -15.39 -5.22
C PRO A 25 -14.30 -14.80 -3.82
N GLY A 26 -13.23 -15.19 -3.11
CA GLY A 26 -12.90 -14.69 -1.78
C GLY A 26 -12.53 -13.20 -1.74
N PHE A 27 -11.96 -12.68 -2.82
CA PHE A 27 -11.48 -11.30 -2.87
C PHE A 27 -12.60 -10.27 -2.71
N ARG A 28 -13.80 -10.51 -3.25
CA ARG A 28 -14.89 -9.52 -3.19
C ARG A 28 -15.28 -9.15 -1.76
N ALA A 29 -15.34 -10.12 -0.85
CA ALA A 29 -15.68 -9.86 0.56
C ALA A 29 -14.59 -9.03 1.27
N ILE A 30 -13.32 -9.26 0.92
CA ILE A 30 -12.18 -8.47 1.43
C ILE A 30 -12.21 -7.06 0.85
N HIS A 31 -12.40 -6.95 -0.47
CA HIS A 31 -12.53 -5.70 -1.19
C HIS A 31 -13.63 -4.82 -0.57
N ASP A 32 -14.84 -5.34 -0.38
CA ASP A 32 -15.97 -4.55 0.11
C ASP A 32 -15.74 -3.99 1.52
N ARG A 33 -14.96 -4.70 2.35
CA ARG A 33 -14.57 -4.23 3.70
C ARG A 33 -13.47 -3.19 3.67
N ALA A 34 -12.49 -3.34 2.78
CA ALA A 34 -11.32 -2.47 2.70
C ALA A 34 -11.55 -1.21 1.86
N ARG A 35 -12.44 -1.28 0.85
CA ARG A 35 -12.68 -0.22 -0.14
C ARG A 35 -12.98 1.16 0.46
N PRO A 36 -13.77 1.30 1.56
CA PRO A 36 -14.01 2.61 2.16
C PRO A 36 -12.77 3.29 2.77
N TYR A 37 -11.68 2.52 2.95
CA TYR A 37 -10.47 2.92 3.66
C TYR A 37 -9.23 2.98 2.76
N THR A 38 -9.38 2.85 1.43
CA THR A 38 -8.26 2.99 0.48
C THR A 38 -8.64 3.81 -0.75
N MET A 39 -7.67 4.55 -1.29
CA MET A 39 -7.78 5.25 -2.57
C MET A 39 -7.23 4.42 -3.73
N THR A 40 -6.65 3.25 -3.44
CA THR A 40 -6.12 2.35 -4.46
C THR A 40 -7.21 1.82 -5.38
N SER A 41 -6.84 1.45 -6.60
CA SER A 41 -7.77 0.83 -7.56
C SER A 41 -8.14 -0.59 -7.13
N THR A 42 -9.23 -1.13 -7.69
CA THR A 42 -9.60 -2.52 -7.47
C THR A 42 -8.47 -3.46 -7.89
N GLU A 43 -7.78 -3.12 -8.98
CA GLU A 43 -6.65 -3.84 -9.56
C GLU A 43 -5.45 -3.84 -8.61
N ARG A 44 -5.13 -2.70 -7.96
CA ARG A 44 -4.08 -2.62 -6.94
C ARG A 44 -4.42 -3.39 -5.67
N MET A 45 -5.67 -3.32 -5.21
CA MET A 45 -6.16 -4.15 -4.09
C MET A 45 -6.04 -5.64 -4.43
N TYR A 46 -6.38 -6.03 -5.66
CA TYR A 46 -6.30 -7.41 -6.11
C TYR A 46 -4.84 -7.89 -6.27
N ALA A 47 -3.95 -7.03 -6.76
CA ALA A 47 -2.52 -7.32 -6.83
C ALA A 47 -1.93 -7.59 -5.43
N LEU A 48 -2.33 -6.80 -4.41
CA LEU A 48 -1.93 -7.05 -3.03
C LEU A 48 -2.53 -8.35 -2.48
N TYR A 49 -3.80 -8.64 -2.76
CA TYR A 49 -4.43 -9.93 -2.43
C TYR A 49 -3.61 -11.11 -2.99
N GLN A 50 -3.20 -11.02 -4.25
CA GLN A 50 -2.38 -12.05 -4.88
C GLN A 50 -0.94 -12.12 -4.34
N ALA A 51 -0.34 -10.98 -3.99
CA ALA A 51 0.97 -10.94 -3.34
C ALA A 51 0.94 -11.70 -2.01
N VAL A 52 -0.10 -11.48 -1.20
CA VAL A 52 -0.29 -12.18 0.09
C VAL A 52 -0.44 -13.69 -0.11
N ARG A 53 -1.28 -14.11 -1.05
CA ARG A 53 -1.46 -15.54 -1.37
C ARG A 53 -0.17 -16.17 -1.88
N HIS A 54 0.59 -15.45 -2.71
CA HIS A 54 1.88 -15.90 -3.22
C HIS A 54 2.88 -16.13 -2.08
N VAL A 55 3.12 -15.13 -1.22
CA VAL A 55 4.11 -15.26 -0.14
C VAL A 55 3.72 -16.32 0.88
N HIS A 56 2.42 -16.47 1.15
CA HIS A 56 1.92 -17.52 2.03
C HIS A 56 2.15 -18.91 1.42
N ARG A 57 1.69 -19.13 0.17
CA ARG A 57 1.84 -20.42 -0.52
C ARG A 57 3.30 -20.82 -0.70
N ALA A 58 4.17 -19.87 -1.02
CA ALA A 58 5.60 -20.12 -1.21
C ALA A 58 6.39 -20.16 0.10
N GLY A 59 5.75 -19.96 1.26
CA GLY A 59 6.41 -19.99 2.56
C GLY A 59 7.47 -18.90 2.73
N ILE A 60 7.32 -17.76 2.07
CA ILE A 60 8.31 -16.67 2.13
C ILE A 60 8.28 -16.06 3.54
N PRO A 61 9.40 -16.04 4.27
CA PRO A 61 9.44 -15.51 5.62
C PRO A 61 9.41 -13.97 5.63
N GLY A 62 9.00 -13.40 6.76
CA GLY A 62 9.05 -11.96 7.00
C GLY A 62 7.69 -11.28 7.10
N ALA A 63 7.75 -10.02 7.49
CA ALA A 63 6.61 -9.14 7.74
C ALA A 63 5.96 -8.63 6.45
N PHE A 64 4.73 -8.13 6.58
CA PHE A 64 4.15 -7.19 5.62
C PHE A 64 4.55 -5.77 6.02
N VAL A 65 5.04 -4.99 5.07
CA VAL A 65 5.41 -3.59 5.26
C VAL A 65 4.64 -2.72 4.29
N GLU A 66 4.03 -1.67 4.80
CA GLU A 66 3.39 -0.60 4.02
C GLU A 66 3.92 0.75 4.50
N CYS A 67 4.41 1.56 3.55
CA CYS A 67 4.83 2.93 3.76
C CYS A 67 3.83 3.84 3.04
N GLY A 68 3.11 4.68 3.78
CA GLY A 68 1.92 5.38 3.29
C GLY A 68 0.67 4.50 3.44
N VAL A 69 -0.04 4.70 4.54
CA VAL A 69 -1.14 3.83 5.00
C VAL A 69 -2.49 4.54 4.83
N TRP A 70 -2.53 5.86 4.98
CA TRP A 70 -3.76 6.65 5.01
C TRP A 70 -4.77 6.08 6.02
N LYS A 71 -5.95 5.65 5.56
CA LYS A 71 -7.00 5.01 6.36
C LYS A 71 -6.81 3.51 6.55
N GLY A 72 -5.76 2.92 5.99
CA GLY A 72 -5.35 1.54 6.20
C GLY A 72 -6.07 0.50 5.35
N GLY A 73 -6.82 0.88 4.31
CA GLY A 73 -7.57 -0.10 3.51
C GLY A 73 -6.67 -1.11 2.78
N SER A 74 -5.48 -0.71 2.35
CA SER A 74 -4.50 -1.63 1.74
C SER A 74 -3.94 -2.61 2.79
N ALA A 75 -3.51 -2.13 3.97
CA ALA A 75 -3.23 -2.99 5.12
C ALA A 75 -4.40 -3.91 5.51
N MET A 76 -5.66 -3.45 5.42
CA MET A 76 -6.84 -4.29 5.66
C MET A 76 -6.95 -5.43 4.63
N VAL A 77 -6.67 -5.17 3.34
CA VAL A 77 -6.60 -6.24 2.33
C VAL A 77 -5.57 -7.29 2.76
N ALA A 78 -4.37 -6.86 3.16
CA ALA A 78 -3.34 -7.79 3.61
C ALA A 78 -3.77 -8.60 4.84
N ALA A 79 -4.21 -7.93 5.90
CA ALA A 79 -4.66 -8.53 7.15
C ALA A 79 -5.82 -9.53 6.96
N LEU A 80 -6.81 -9.18 6.15
CA LEU A 80 -7.96 -10.05 5.87
C LEU A 80 -7.56 -11.26 5.03
N THR A 81 -6.63 -11.09 4.09
CA THR A 81 -6.15 -12.19 3.24
C THR A 81 -5.29 -13.17 4.04
N PHE A 82 -4.40 -12.68 4.91
CA PHE A 82 -3.65 -13.56 5.81
C PHE A 82 -4.60 -14.36 6.73
N GLN A 83 -5.63 -13.72 7.28
CA GLN A 83 -6.65 -14.43 8.08
C GLN A 83 -7.45 -15.46 7.27
N GLU A 84 -7.84 -15.15 6.03
CA GLU A 84 -8.48 -16.11 5.10
C GLU A 84 -7.61 -17.36 4.90
N LEU A 85 -6.29 -17.18 4.85
CA LEU A 85 -5.30 -18.24 4.70
C LEU A 85 -4.89 -18.93 6.02
N GLY A 86 -5.46 -18.51 7.15
CA GLY A 86 -5.11 -19.04 8.48
C GLY A 86 -3.75 -18.56 9.01
N ASP A 87 -3.13 -17.56 8.37
CA ASP A 87 -1.89 -16.95 8.81
C ASP A 87 -2.20 -15.74 9.71
N ARG A 88 -1.87 -15.86 10.99
CA ARG A 88 -2.05 -14.79 11.99
C ARG A 88 -0.75 -14.48 12.72
N ALA A 89 0.37 -15.01 12.23
CA ALA A 89 1.66 -14.92 12.89
C ALA A 89 2.53 -13.80 12.30
N ARG A 90 2.23 -13.34 11.08
CA ARG A 90 3.01 -12.29 10.42
C ARG A 90 2.76 -10.92 11.05
N ASP A 91 3.85 -10.22 11.29
CA ASP A 91 3.82 -8.83 11.68
C ASP A 91 3.49 -7.92 10.49
N LEU A 92 2.71 -6.87 10.77
CA LEU A 92 2.33 -5.81 9.84
C LEU A 92 2.97 -4.52 10.35
N TYR A 93 3.95 -3.99 9.62
CA TYR A 93 4.57 -2.70 9.92
C TYR A 93 3.96 -1.64 9.00
N LEU A 94 3.33 -0.65 9.62
CA LEU A 94 2.54 0.38 8.96
C LEU A 94 3.19 1.74 9.27
N TYR A 95 3.95 2.26 8.31
CA TYR A 95 4.64 3.54 8.43
C TYR A 95 3.82 4.64 7.80
N ASP A 96 3.49 5.67 8.57
CA ASP A 96 2.76 6.84 8.07
C ASP A 96 3.00 8.03 9.02
N THR A 97 2.86 9.25 8.51
CA THR A 97 2.88 10.44 9.37
C THR A 97 1.69 10.42 10.35
N TYR A 98 0.57 9.82 9.94
CA TYR A 98 -0.75 9.92 10.56
C TYR A 98 -1.21 11.35 10.82
N GLU A 99 -0.68 12.28 10.02
CA GLU A 99 -0.87 13.72 10.09
C GLU A 99 -1.07 14.35 8.69
N GLY A 100 -1.03 13.52 7.63
CA GLY A 100 -1.18 13.93 6.24
C GLY A 100 0.12 13.87 5.44
N MET A 101 0.08 14.38 4.21
CA MET A 101 1.23 14.35 3.30
C MET A 101 2.44 15.12 3.83
N SER A 102 3.65 14.66 3.53
CA SER A 102 4.88 15.45 3.68
C SER A 102 4.94 16.56 2.64
N GLU A 103 5.71 17.62 2.93
CA GLU A 103 6.01 18.68 1.97
C GLU A 103 6.68 18.10 0.71
N PRO A 104 6.07 18.26 -0.48
CA PRO A 104 6.67 17.81 -1.73
C PRO A 104 7.86 18.68 -2.12
N THR A 105 8.67 18.20 -3.06
CA THR A 105 9.76 18.95 -3.67
C THR A 105 9.46 19.30 -5.13
N ALA A 106 10.34 20.05 -5.79
CA ALA A 106 10.24 20.36 -7.22
C ALA A 106 10.30 19.12 -8.12
N ARG A 107 10.68 17.95 -7.57
CA ARG A 107 10.75 16.68 -8.30
C ARG A 107 9.42 15.94 -8.35
N ASP A 108 8.52 16.25 -7.42
CA ASP A 108 7.26 15.55 -7.22
C ASP A 108 6.18 16.07 -8.17
N VAL A 109 6.49 16.04 -9.47
CA VAL A 109 5.57 16.47 -10.53
C VAL A 109 4.91 15.23 -11.13
N SER A 110 3.60 15.30 -11.39
CA SER A 110 2.89 14.17 -12.00
C SER A 110 3.17 14.06 -13.50
N TYR A 111 2.87 12.91 -14.09
CA TYR A 111 2.90 12.74 -15.55
C TYR A 111 1.78 13.49 -16.30
N LYS A 112 0.90 14.19 -15.59
CA LYS A 112 -0.09 15.13 -16.12
C LYS A 112 0.28 16.59 -15.84
N ASP A 113 1.55 16.84 -15.53
CA ASP A 113 2.12 18.16 -15.24
C ASP A 113 1.46 18.88 -14.05
N GLN A 114 0.97 18.11 -13.08
CA GLN A 114 0.50 18.64 -11.80
C GLN A 114 1.70 18.77 -10.86
N ALA A 115 1.89 19.95 -10.29
CA ALA A 115 2.97 20.25 -9.35
C ALA A 115 2.34 20.60 -7.97
N PRO A 116 2.29 19.63 -7.03
CA PRO A 116 1.63 19.79 -5.74
C PRO A 116 2.32 20.83 -4.87
N LEU A 117 3.59 21.15 -5.12
CA LEU A 117 4.34 22.20 -4.40
C LEU A 117 3.62 23.56 -4.42
N GLY A 118 3.06 23.96 -5.57
CA GLY A 118 2.34 25.23 -5.68
C GLY A 118 0.97 25.22 -4.97
N GLU A 119 0.39 24.05 -4.72
CA GLU A 119 -0.81 23.91 -3.89
C GLU A 119 -0.43 23.82 -2.40
N TRP A 120 0.67 23.15 -2.09
CA TRP A 120 1.24 23.05 -0.75
C TRP A 120 1.54 24.42 -0.16
N ASP A 121 2.20 25.31 -0.91
CA ASP A 121 2.51 26.68 -0.47
C ASP A 121 1.25 27.49 -0.11
N LYS A 122 0.10 27.19 -0.72
CA LYS A 122 -1.17 27.87 -0.43
C LYS A 122 -1.83 27.37 0.86
N ILE A 123 -1.55 26.13 1.26
CA ILE A 123 -2.19 25.49 2.42
C ILE A 123 -1.26 25.41 3.63
N LYS A 124 0.05 25.51 3.44
CA LYS A 124 1.07 25.49 4.51
C LYS A 124 0.81 26.63 5.49
N GLY A 125 0.57 26.28 6.76
CA GLY A 125 0.29 27.25 7.83
C GLY A 125 -1.19 27.64 7.97
N THR A 126 -2.11 26.97 7.27
CA THR A 126 -3.56 27.15 7.43
C THR A 126 -4.17 26.00 8.26
N ASP A 127 -5.34 26.23 8.89
CA ASP A 127 -6.12 25.18 9.59
C ASP A 127 -6.78 24.16 8.63
N HIS A 128 -6.52 24.26 7.33
CA HIS A 128 -7.03 23.28 6.37
C HIS A 128 -6.40 21.92 6.64
N LYS A 129 -7.24 20.88 6.74
CA LYS A 129 -6.78 19.50 6.80
C LYS A 129 -5.84 19.27 5.60
N VAL A 130 -4.58 18.99 5.90
CA VAL A 130 -3.59 18.56 4.91
C VAL A 130 -4.22 17.46 4.05
N PHE A 131 -3.97 17.48 2.75
CA PHE A 131 -4.46 16.45 1.84
C PHE A 131 -4.13 15.05 2.41
N CYS A 132 -5.10 14.13 2.33
CA CYS A 132 -4.99 12.78 2.90
C CYS A 132 -4.71 12.69 4.42
N ALA A 133 -4.98 13.73 5.22
CA ALA A 133 -4.87 13.62 6.68
C ALA A 133 -5.79 12.52 7.25
N ASN A 134 -5.20 11.54 7.93
CA ASN A 134 -5.89 10.51 8.69
C ASN A 134 -5.18 10.28 10.02
N SER A 135 -5.92 10.21 11.13
CA SER A 135 -5.32 10.06 12.44
C SER A 135 -4.86 8.62 12.70
N LEU A 136 -3.85 8.46 13.55
CA LEU A 136 -3.41 7.13 14.01
C LEU A 136 -4.56 6.36 14.67
N ALA A 137 -5.45 7.07 15.38
CA ALA A 137 -6.62 6.46 16.01
C ALA A 137 -7.59 5.88 14.97
N ASP A 138 -7.84 6.59 13.87
CA ASP A 138 -8.71 6.12 12.78
C ASP A 138 -8.09 4.93 12.05
N ALA A 139 -6.79 4.96 11.76
CA ALA A 139 -6.07 3.83 11.15
C ALA A 139 -6.04 2.60 12.08
N THR A 140 -5.89 2.82 13.39
CA THR A 140 -5.96 1.75 14.40
C THR A 140 -7.36 1.13 14.44
N ALA A 141 -8.40 1.96 14.38
CA ALA A 141 -9.78 1.50 14.40
C ALA A 141 -10.17 0.72 13.13
N SER A 142 -9.77 1.21 11.95
CA SER A 142 -10.04 0.53 10.68
C SER A 142 -9.37 -0.84 10.63
N LEU A 143 -8.09 -0.93 10.99
CA LEU A 143 -7.39 -2.21 11.01
C LEU A 143 -7.89 -3.12 12.14
N GLY A 144 -8.20 -2.57 13.31
CA GLY A 144 -8.80 -3.33 14.42
C GLY A 144 -10.12 -4.00 14.03
N SER A 145 -10.90 -3.39 13.14
CA SER A 145 -12.14 -3.97 12.60
C SER A 145 -11.93 -5.25 11.78
N THR A 146 -10.68 -5.55 11.37
CA THR A 146 -10.34 -6.77 10.62
C THR A 146 -10.30 -8.02 11.50
N GLY A 147 -10.09 -7.86 12.81
CA GLY A 147 -9.83 -8.96 13.74
C GLY A 147 -8.39 -9.51 13.72
N TYR A 148 -7.47 -8.88 12.99
CA TYR A 148 -6.06 -9.27 13.00
C TYR A 148 -5.47 -9.08 14.41
N PRO A 149 -4.56 -9.97 14.88
CA PRO A 149 -4.00 -9.85 16.23
C PRO A 149 -3.30 -8.50 16.43
N ARG A 150 -3.72 -7.75 17.44
CA ARG A 150 -3.28 -6.36 17.65
C ARG A 150 -1.78 -6.29 17.95
N GLU A 151 -1.26 -7.28 18.66
CA GLU A 151 0.16 -7.43 18.99
C GLU A 151 1.06 -7.70 17.78
N ARG A 152 0.46 -8.06 16.63
CA ARG A 152 1.15 -8.25 15.35
C ARG A 152 1.11 -7.02 14.46
N VAL A 153 0.52 -5.91 14.92
CA VAL A 153 0.44 -4.68 14.14
C VAL A 153 1.27 -3.60 14.80
N HIS A 154 2.24 -3.11 14.05
CA HIS A 154 3.19 -2.09 14.45
C HIS A 154 2.90 -0.81 13.67
N PHE A 155 2.18 0.12 14.29
CA PHE A 155 1.97 1.46 13.73
C PHE A 155 3.19 2.32 14.05
N VAL A 156 3.89 2.79 13.03
CA VAL A 156 5.09 3.62 13.15
C VAL A 156 4.74 5.03 12.71
N LYS A 157 4.51 5.91 13.68
CA LYS A 157 4.11 7.29 13.44
C LYS A 157 5.33 8.17 13.15
N GLY A 158 5.28 8.87 12.02
CA GLY A 158 6.26 9.87 11.59
C GLY A 158 6.59 9.72 10.11
N LYS A 159 7.38 10.65 9.58
CA LYS A 159 7.91 10.51 8.22
C LYS A 159 8.80 9.27 8.15
N VAL A 160 8.81 8.60 7.01
CA VAL A 160 9.65 7.39 6.82
C VAL A 160 11.13 7.73 6.99
N GLU A 161 11.52 8.94 6.58
CA GLU A 161 12.87 9.51 6.71
C GLU A 161 13.30 9.69 8.16
N ASP A 162 12.35 9.94 9.07
CA ASP A 162 12.60 10.16 10.49
C ASP A 162 12.50 8.86 11.32
N THR A 163 11.74 7.87 10.82
CA THR A 163 11.39 6.65 11.57
C THR A 163 12.19 5.42 11.16
N ILE A 164 12.66 5.38 9.92
CA ILE A 164 13.53 4.35 9.37
C ILE A 164 14.95 4.91 9.34
N PRO A 165 15.98 4.22 9.87
CA PRO A 165 16.01 2.79 10.22
C PRO A 165 15.72 2.45 11.68
N ALA A 166 15.25 3.37 12.51
CA ALA A 166 15.08 3.15 13.96
C ALA A 166 14.10 2.01 14.27
N THR A 167 13.01 1.89 13.50
CA THR A 167 12.05 0.78 13.59
C THR A 167 12.04 0.01 12.27
N LEU A 168 12.48 -1.24 12.29
CA LEU A 168 12.56 -2.11 11.11
C LEU A 168 12.15 -3.54 11.46
N PRO A 169 11.43 -4.26 10.57
CA PRO A 169 11.32 -5.70 10.67
C PRO A 169 12.67 -6.36 10.33
N ASP A 170 12.91 -7.54 10.90
CA ASP A 170 14.12 -8.33 10.59
C ASP A 170 14.16 -8.77 9.12
N ALA A 171 13.03 -9.27 8.63
CA ALA A 171 12.81 -9.71 7.25
C ALA A 171 11.44 -9.26 6.75
N ILE A 172 11.34 -9.01 5.45
CA ILE A 172 10.12 -8.54 4.80
C ILE A 172 9.69 -9.57 3.75
N ALA A 173 8.43 -9.99 3.78
CA ALA A 173 7.84 -10.84 2.74
C ALA A 173 7.16 -10.00 1.66
N ILE A 174 6.53 -8.89 2.05
CA ILE A 174 5.87 -7.95 1.13
C ILE A 174 6.27 -6.53 1.54
N LEU A 175 6.79 -5.77 0.58
CA LEU A 175 7.13 -4.37 0.72
C LEU A 175 6.23 -3.55 -0.22
N ARG A 176 5.32 -2.75 0.32
CA ARG A 176 4.46 -1.84 -0.43
C ARG A 176 4.85 -0.38 -0.15
N LEU A 177 5.25 0.33 -1.20
CA LEU A 177 5.66 1.73 -1.15
C LEU A 177 4.55 2.60 -1.76
N ASP A 178 4.05 3.57 -1.00
CA ASP A 178 2.86 4.38 -1.31
C ASP A 178 2.94 5.77 -0.63
N THR A 179 4.12 6.39 -0.64
CA THR A 179 4.38 7.71 -0.04
C THR A 179 4.48 8.84 -1.05
N ASP A 180 4.15 8.58 -2.32
CA ASP A 180 4.11 9.52 -3.45
C ASP A 180 5.44 10.17 -3.89
N TRP A 181 6.30 10.57 -2.94
CA TRP A 181 7.42 11.50 -3.17
C TRP A 181 8.74 10.81 -3.47
N PHE A 182 9.64 11.54 -4.14
CA PHE A 182 10.99 11.05 -4.43
C PHE A 182 11.74 10.67 -3.15
N GLU A 183 11.79 11.58 -2.16
CA GLU A 183 12.61 11.46 -0.96
C GLU A 183 12.21 10.23 -0.14
N SER A 184 10.92 10.08 0.14
CA SER A 184 10.36 8.95 0.89
C SER A 184 10.54 7.63 0.14
N THR A 185 10.19 7.58 -1.14
CA THR A 185 10.34 6.37 -1.97
C THR A 185 11.80 5.92 -2.02
N ARG A 186 12.74 6.87 -2.19
CA ARG A 186 14.17 6.57 -2.23
C ARG A 186 14.67 6.06 -0.88
N HIS A 187 14.27 6.71 0.22
CA HIS A 187 14.64 6.33 1.58
C HIS A 187 14.16 4.91 1.92
N GLU A 188 12.90 4.62 1.62
CA GLU A 188 12.28 3.30 1.79
C GLU A 188 13.04 2.21 1.02
N LEU A 189 13.36 2.45 -0.26
CA LEU A 189 14.13 1.48 -1.06
C LEU A 189 15.52 1.22 -0.48
N VAL A 190 16.23 2.26 -0.04
CA VAL A 190 17.57 2.13 0.56
C VAL A 190 17.55 1.25 1.80
N HIS A 191 16.54 1.39 2.67
CA HIS A 191 16.52 0.70 3.96
C HIS A 191 15.71 -0.60 4.00
N LEU A 192 14.61 -0.68 3.23
CA LEU A 192 13.66 -1.80 3.28
C LEU A 192 13.86 -2.81 2.15
N TYR A 193 14.21 -2.39 0.93
CA TYR A 193 14.38 -3.35 -0.18
C TYR A 193 15.48 -4.40 0.08
N PRO A 194 16.63 -4.08 0.72
CA PRO A 194 17.61 -5.09 1.11
C PRO A 194 17.03 -6.18 2.02
N ARG A 195 16.04 -5.84 2.85
CA ARG A 195 15.37 -6.74 3.81
C ARG A 195 14.22 -7.54 3.22
N LEU A 196 13.76 -7.18 2.03
CA LEU A 196 12.81 -8.00 1.27
C LEU A 196 13.45 -9.37 1.00
N ALA A 197 12.78 -10.44 1.41
CA ALA A 197 13.23 -11.80 1.19
C ALA A 197 13.25 -12.11 -0.31
N ARG A 198 14.13 -13.03 -0.73
CA ARG A 198 14.05 -13.61 -2.08
C ARG A 198 12.71 -14.33 -2.23
N GLY A 199 12.06 -14.16 -3.38
CA GLY A 199 10.69 -14.59 -3.62
C GLY A 199 9.61 -13.70 -2.98
N GLY A 200 10.00 -12.71 -2.16
CA GLY A 200 9.11 -11.68 -1.62
C GLY A 200 8.65 -10.69 -2.68
N VAL A 201 7.61 -9.93 -2.37
CA VAL A 201 6.95 -9.04 -3.33
C VAL A 201 7.23 -7.58 -3.02
N LEU A 202 7.69 -6.83 -4.04
CA LEU A 202 7.73 -5.37 -4.04
C LEU A 202 6.49 -4.85 -4.77
N ILE A 203 5.78 -3.90 -4.18
CA ILE A 203 4.73 -3.10 -4.82
C ILE A 203 5.13 -1.64 -4.71
N VAL A 204 5.09 -0.92 -5.84
CA VAL A 204 5.30 0.53 -5.89
C VAL A 204 4.03 1.15 -6.45
N ASP A 205 3.32 1.91 -5.63
CA ASP A 205 1.99 2.38 -5.96
C ASP A 205 2.02 3.53 -6.98
N ASP A 206 2.94 4.48 -6.79
CA ASP A 206 2.94 5.76 -7.51
C ASP A 206 3.90 5.85 -8.71
N TYR A 207 4.48 4.72 -9.10
CA TYR A 207 5.53 4.68 -10.14
C TYR A 207 5.11 5.33 -11.47
N GLY A 208 3.85 5.19 -11.87
CA GLY A 208 3.32 5.81 -13.08
C GLY A 208 2.58 7.13 -12.85
N HIS A 209 2.41 7.56 -11.60
CA HIS A 209 1.73 8.81 -11.27
C HIS A 209 2.73 9.96 -11.08
N TRP A 210 3.70 9.77 -10.17
CA TRP A 210 4.70 10.78 -9.81
C TRP A 210 6.04 10.51 -10.48
N ARG A 211 6.58 11.55 -11.16
CA ARG A 211 7.92 11.49 -11.76
C ARG A 211 8.98 11.26 -10.69
N GLY A 212 8.84 11.92 -9.53
CA GLY A 212 9.70 11.74 -8.36
C GLY A 212 9.76 10.29 -7.88
N ALA A 213 8.63 9.65 -7.58
CA ALA A 213 8.59 8.24 -7.19
C ALA A 213 9.27 7.33 -8.25
N ARG A 214 9.01 7.57 -9.54
CA ARG A 214 9.64 6.80 -10.61
C ARG A 214 11.16 6.97 -10.63
N GLU A 215 11.63 8.21 -10.59
CA GLU A 215 13.06 8.54 -10.57
C GLU A 215 13.77 7.92 -9.36
N ALA A 216 13.10 7.87 -8.19
CA ALA A 216 13.63 7.22 -6.99
C ALA A 216 13.84 5.71 -7.22
N VAL A 217 12.84 5.05 -7.79
CA VAL A 217 12.89 3.60 -8.10
C VAL A 217 13.93 3.30 -9.16
N ASP A 218 13.87 3.99 -10.30
CA ASP A 218 14.76 3.76 -11.43
C ASP A 218 16.21 4.05 -11.03
N GLY A 219 16.45 5.15 -10.29
CA GLY A 219 17.77 5.52 -9.78
C GLY A 219 18.33 4.51 -8.78
N TYR A 220 17.53 4.07 -7.81
CA TYR A 220 17.96 3.05 -6.85
C TYR A 220 18.41 1.77 -7.56
N PHE A 221 17.60 1.24 -8.48
CA PHE A 221 17.94 -0.01 -9.15
C PHE A 221 19.09 0.12 -10.16
N ALA A 222 19.27 1.29 -10.80
CA ALA A 222 20.44 1.55 -11.64
C ALA A 222 21.75 1.47 -10.84
N GLU A 223 21.74 1.93 -9.59
CA GLU A 223 22.90 1.87 -8.68
C GLU A 223 23.13 0.47 -8.09
N HIS A 224 22.11 -0.40 -8.05
CA HIS A 224 22.12 -1.68 -7.31
C HIS A 224 22.03 -2.94 -8.18
N GLY A 225 22.49 -2.85 -9.44
CA GLY A 225 22.63 -4.04 -10.31
C GLY A 225 21.39 -4.39 -11.13
N GLY A 226 20.41 -3.48 -11.22
CA GLY A 226 19.24 -3.59 -12.07
C GLY A 226 17.95 -3.92 -11.30
N ALA A 227 16.83 -3.51 -11.88
CA ALA A 227 15.51 -3.79 -11.32
C ALA A 227 15.07 -5.22 -11.64
N PRO A 228 14.30 -5.88 -10.76
CA PRO A 228 13.48 -7.01 -11.20
C PRO A 228 12.46 -6.53 -12.23
N LEU A 229 11.82 -7.46 -12.94
CA LEU A 229 10.74 -7.11 -13.85
C LEU A 229 9.58 -6.46 -13.08
N LEU A 230 9.48 -5.14 -13.15
CA LEU A 230 8.39 -4.33 -12.60
C LEU A 230 7.16 -4.46 -13.51
N HIS A 231 6.32 -5.46 -13.25
CA HIS A 231 5.09 -5.67 -14.00
C HIS A 231 4.06 -4.58 -13.69
N ARG A 232 3.35 -4.12 -14.72
CA ARG A 232 2.31 -3.12 -14.58
C ARG A 232 1.07 -3.71 -13.92
N ILE A 233 0.52 -3.01 -12.91
CA ILE A 233 -0.79 -3.34 -12.33
C ILE A 233 -1.87 -2.53 -13.06
N ASP A 234 -1.80 -1.21 -12.96
CA ASP A 234 -2.71 -0.27 -13.61
C ASP A 234 -1.92 0.90 -14.22
N TYR A 235 -2.50 2.09 -14.35
CA TYR A 235 -1.77 3.24 -14.89
C TYR A 235 -0.56 3.66 -14.03
N THR A 236 -0.63 3.46 -12.71
CA THR A 236 0.40 3.90 -11.77
C THR A 236 1.17 2.74 -11.16
N GLY A 237 0.47 1.72 -10.63
CA GLY A 237 1.08 0.70 -9.80
C GLY A 237 2.02 -0.24 -10.55
N ARG A 238 3.10 -0.65 -9.88
CA ARG A 238 4.03 -1.71 -10.31
C ARG A 238 4.14 -2.79 -9.24
N ILE A 239 4.39 -4.01 -9.68
CA ILE A 239 4.64 -5.16 -8.81
C ILE A 239 5.82 -5.98 -9.34
N ALA A 240 6.64 -6.51 -8.44
CA ALA A 240 7.70 -7.44 -8.79
C ALA A 240 7.92 -8.47 -7.69
N VAL A 241 8.40 -9.65 -8.08
CA VAL A 241 8.97 -10.63 -7.16
C VAL A 241 10.47 -10.41 -7.11
N LYS A 242 11.05 -10.33 -5.91
CA LYS A 242 12.50 -10.23 -5.73
C LYS A 242 13.15 -11.56 -6.11
N PRO A 243 14.16 -11.57 -7.01
CA PRO A 243 14.78 -12.80 -7.50
C PRO A 243 15.55 -13.58 -6.43
#